data_AF-A0A524HSJ2-F1
#
_entry.id   AF-A0A524HSJ2-F1
#
_cell.length_a   1.000
_cell.length_b   1.000
_cell.length_c   1.000
_cell.angle_alpha   90.00
_cell.angle_beta   90.00
_cell.angle_gamma   90.00
#
_symmetry.space_group_name_H-M   'P 1'
#
loop_
_entity.id
_entity.type
_entity.pdbx_description
1 polymer ?
#
loop_
_entity_poly.entity_id
_entity_poly.type
_entity_poly.pdbx_seq_one_letter_code
_entity_poly.pdbx_strand_id
1 'polypeptide(L)'
;MTQVTWLRTSYWAGAIADVLVGVLALVPSRMGLPAFRYPMGLAASVMFAWTILLLWADRKPLERRGVLPITVFVIIGLMLSGVYSVITGLFAVSRIMPTSVLGAVLIVLMLFSYFSAAGADQN
;
A
#
# COMPACT_ATOMS: atom_id res chain seq x y z
N MET A 1 3.54 24.55 3.68
CA MET A 1 3.77 23.45 2.72
C MET A 1 2.54 23.34 1.83
N THR A 2 2.68 23.46 0.52
CA THR A 2 1.55 23.45 -0.44
C THR A 2 0.88 22.07 -0.49
N GLN A 3 -0.43 22.00 -0.75
CA GLN A 3 -1.23 20.76 -0.76
C GLN A 3 -0.70 19.71 -1.75
N VAL A 4 -0.11 20.17 -2.85
CA VAL A 4 0.56 19.32 -3.83
C VAL A 4 1.70 18.51 -3.20
N THR A 5 2.43 19.08 -2.23
CA THR A 5 3.53 18.39 -1.56
C THR A 5 3.05 17.17 -0.77
N TRP A 6 1.93 17.28 -0.06
CA TRP A 6 1.35 16.17 0.72
C TRP A 6 0.88 15.02 -0.17
N LEU A 7 0.25 15.35 -1.30
CA LEU A 7 -0.14 14.35 -2.30
C LEU A 7 1.09 13.63 -2.87
N ARG A 8 2.12 14.36 -3.27
CA ARG A 8 3.38 13.76 -3.77
C ARG A 8 4.04 12.87 -2.74
N THR A 9 4.12 13.32 -1.48
CA THR A 9 4.66 12.51 -0.38
C THR A 9 3.88 11.22 -0.20
N SER A 10 2.54 11.27 -0.30
CA SER A 10 1.69 10.08 -0.19
C SER A 10 1.91 9.09 -1.34
N TYR A 11 2.00 9.57 -2.59
CA TYR A 11 2.26 8.71 -3.74
C TYR A 11 3.63 8.06 -3.66
N TRP A 12 4.67 8.82 -3.30
CA TRP A 12 6.01 8.29 -3.13
C TRP A 12 6.13 7.33 -1.95
N ALA A 13 5.52 7.64 -0.81
CA ALA A 13 5.51 6.75 0.35
C ALA A 13 4.85 5.40 0.02
N GLY A 14 3.70 5.44 -0.66
CA GLY A 14 3.03 4.23 -1.14
C GLY A 14 3.87 3.45 -2.16
N ALA A 15 4.45 4.14 -3.16
CA ALA A 15 5.28 3.49 -4.18
C ALA A 15 6.52 2.83 -3.59
N ILE A 16 7.19 3.47 -2.63
CA ILE A 16 8.33 2.88 -1.93
C ILE A 16 7.89 1.65 -1.12
N ALA A 17 6.77 1.74 -0.41
CA ALA A 17 6.23 0.62 0.34
C ALA A 17 5.91 -0.58 -0.57
N ASP A 18 5.26 -0.34 -1.70
CA ASP A 18 4.89 -1.37 -2.67
C ASP A 18 6.14 -2.04 -3.28
N VAL A 19 7.15 -1.26 -3.68
CA VAL A 19 8.42 -1.82 -4.18
C VAL A 19 9.09 -2.68 -3.11
N LEU A 20 9.18 -2.18 -1.88
CA LEU A 20 9.80 -2.94 -0.79
C LEU A 20 9.06 -4.25 -0.54
N VAL A 21 7.73 -4.21 -0.44
CA VAL A 21 6.90 -5.41 -0.21
C VAL A 21 6.98 -6.36 -1.40
N GLY A 22 6.92 -5.86 -2.63
CA GLY A 22 7.02 -6.64 -3.85
C GLY A 22 8.37 -7.36 -3.98
N VAL A 23 9.47 -6.66 -3.70
CA VAL A 23 10.82 -7.26 -3.67
C VAL A 23 10.90 -8.31 -2.57
N LEU A 24 10.43 -8.00 -1.36
CA LEU A 24 10.45 -8.95 -0.23
C LEU A 24 9.60 -10.20 -0.50
N ALA A 25 8.50 -10.07 -1.24
CA ALA A 25 7.65 -11.19 -1.64
C ALA A 25 8.35 -12.12 -2.65
N LEU A 26 9.28 -11.60 -3.46
CA LEU A 26 10.08 -12.41 -4.39
C LEU A 26 11.29 -13.09 -3.75
N VAL A 27 11.63 -12.77 -2.50
CA VAL A 27 12.77 -13.39 -1.80
C VAL A 27 12.42 -14.85 -1.44
N PRO A 28 13.09 -15.86 -2.05
CA PRO A 28 12.72 -17.26 -1.86
C PRO A 28 12.85 -17.75 -0.41
N SER A 29 13.81 -17.22 0.34
CA SER A 29 14.00 -17.54 1.76
C SER A 29 12.83 -17.09 2.64
N ARG A 30 11.96 -16.20 2.15
CA ARG A 30 10.73 -15.76 2.85
C ARG A 30 9.47 -16.50 2.41
N MET A 31 9.50 -17.15 1.25
CA MET A 31 8.38 -17.95 0.73
C MET A 31 8.15 -19.23 1.56
N GLY A 32 9.21 -19.77 2.15
CA GLY A 32 9.13 -21.01 2.92
C GLY A 32 8.84 -22.20 2.00
N LEU A 33 7.59 -22.66 1.96
CA LEU A 33 7.19 -23.83 1.16
C LEU A 33 7.03 -23.49 -0.33
N PRO A 34 7.36 -24.42 -1.25
CA PRO A 34 7.20 -24.21 -2.69
C PRO A 34 5.78 -23.79 -3.12
N ALA A 35 4.75 -24.25 -2.40
CA ALA A 35 3.36 -23.89 -2.65
C ALA A 35 3.08 -22.38 -2.55
N PHE A 36 3.89 -21.62 -1.81
CA PHE A 36 3.73 -20.17 -1.68
C PHE A 36 4.41 -19.37 -2.79
N ARG A 37 5.23 -20.00 -3.65
CA ARG A 37 5.95 -19.30 -4.73
C ARG A 37 5.01 -18.61 -5.71
N TYR A 38 3.96 -19.31 -6.15
CA TYR A 38 3.00 -18.75 -7.10
C TYR A 38 2.14 -17.62 -6.47
N PRO A 39 1.49 -17.81 -5.31
CA PRO A 39 0.77 -16.72 -4.64
C PRO A 39 1.65 -15.51 -4.32
N MET A 40 2.88 -15.71 -3.86
CA MET A 40 3.79 -14.59 -3.58
C MET A 40 4.28 -13.89 -4.86
N GLY A 41 4.49 -14.63 -5.96
CA GLY A 41 4.79 -14.03 -7.27
C GLY A 41 3.63 -13.18 -7.81
N LEU A 42 2.39 -13.64 -7.63
CA LEU A 42 1.19 -12.85 -7.95
C LEU A 42 1.11 -11.59 -7.08
N ALA A 43 1.30 -11.72 -5.77
CA ALA A 43 1.31 -10.58 -4.85
C ALA A 43 2.38 -9.56 -5.26
N ALA A 44 3.60 -10.01 -5.56
CA ALA A 44 4.67 -9.14 -6.04
C ALA A 44 4.31 -8.41 -7.34
N SER A 45 3.73 -9.13 -8.30
CA SER A 45 3.28 -8.55 -9.58
C SER A 45 2.24 -7.44 -9.36
N VAL A 46 1.30 -7.65 -8.44
CA VAL A 46 0.32 -6.63 -8.05
C VAL A 46 1.00 -5.43 -7.41
N MET A 47 1.95 -5.63 -6.48
CA MET A 47 2.68 -4.53 -5.84
C MET A 47 3.46 -3.69 -6.86
N PHE A 48 4.12 -4.32 -7.83
CA PHE A 48 4.83 -3.57 -8.88
C PHE A 48 3.89 -2.83 -9.82
N ALA A 49 2.75 -3.43 -10.18
CA ALA A 49 1.72 -2.74 -10.96
C ALA A 49 1.17 -1.52 -10.20
N TRP A 50 0.95 -1.66 -8.89
CA TRP A 50 0.48 -0.58 -8.03
C TRP A 50 1.51 0.53 -7.85
N THR A 51 2.80 0.17 -7.75
CA THR A 51 3.91 1.14 -7.77
C THR A 51 3.83 2.03 -9.03
N ILE A 52 3.68 1.42 -10.21
CA ILE A 52 3.60 2.15 -11.48
C ILE A 52 2.37 3.07 -11.48
N LEU A 53 1.23 2.60 -10.95
CA LEU A 53 0.01 3.41 -10.83
C LEU A 53 0.24 4.64 -9.94
N LEU A 54 0.92 4.49 -8.80
CA LEU A 54 1.21 5.60 -7.88
C LEU A 54 2.19 6.60 -8.49
N LEU A 55 3.24 6.13 -9.17
CA LEU A 55 4.16 7.01 -9.92
C LEU A 55 3.46 7.73 -11.08
N TRP A 56 2.49 7.07 -11.72
CA TRP A 56 1.65 7.72 -12.73
C TRP A 56 0.74 8.78 -12.10
N ALA A 57 0.14 8.50 -10.94
CA ALA A 57 -0.69 9.47 -10.22
C ALA A 57 0.10 10.72 -9.81
N ASP A 58 1.38 10.55 -9.41
CA ASP A 58 2.28 11.64 -9.02
C ASP A 58 2.52 12.69 -10.12
N ARG A 59 2.45 12.31 -11.41
CA ARG A 59 2.60 13.27 -12.52
C ARG A 59 1.52 14.35 -12.54
N LYS A 60 0.33 14.04 -12.04
CA LYS A 60 -0.81 14.95 -11.98
C LYS A 60 -1.59 14.74 -10.67
N PRO A 61 -0.99 15.12 -9.52
CA PRO A 61 -1.42 14.64 -8.21
C PRO A 61 -2.81 15.12 -7.81
N LEU A 62 -3.21 16.33 -8.22
CA LEU A 62 -4.53 16.90 -7.97
C LEU A 62 -5.61 16.26 -8.85
N GLU A 63 -5.39 16.21 -10.18
CA GLU A 63 -6.33 15.58 -11.12
C GLU A 63 -6.56 14.09 -10.81
N ARG A 64 -5.58 13.41 -10.21
CA ARG A 64 -5.58 11.96 -9.94
C ARG A 64 -5.71 11.60 -8.46
N ARG A 65 -6.14 12.54 -7.61
CA ARG A 65 -6.31 12.32 -6.16
C ARG A 65 -7.23 11.15 -5.80
N GLY A 66 -8.10 10.74 -6.72
CA GLY A 66 -8.95 9.55 -6.57
C GLY A 66 -8.18 8.23 -6.42
N VAL A 67 -6.89 8.18 -6.78
CA VAL A 67 -6.05 6.99 -6.57
C VAL A 67 -5.80 6.71 -5.08
N LEU A 68 -5.78 7.75 -4.24
CA LEU A 68 -5.54 7.60 -2.79
C LEU A 68 -6.63 6.78 -2.09
N PRO A 69 -7.94 7.10 -2.17
CA PRO A 69 -8.98 6.29 -1.53
C PRO A 69 -9.05 4.85 -2.07
N ILE A 70 -8.78 4.64 -3.36
CA ILE A 70 -8.67 3.28 -3.93
C ILE A 70 -7.52 2.52 -3.27
N THR A 71 -6.38 3.17 -3.07
CA THR A 71 -5.21 2.55 -2.41
C THR A 71 -5.50 2.26 -0.94
N VAL A 72 -6.18 3.16 -0.23
CA VAL A 72 -6.67 2.92 1.15
C VAL A 72 -7.54 1.67 1.20
N PHE A 73 -8.47 1.50 0.26
CA PHE A 73 -9.32 0.32 0.19
C PHE A 73 -8.51 -0.98 0.01
N VAL A 74 -7.50 -0.96 -0.86
CA VAL A 74 -6.60 -2.10 -1.06
C VAL A 74 -5.82 -2.43 0.22
N ILE A 75 -5.27 -1.42 0.91
CA ILE A 75 -4.52 -1.63 2.16
C ILE A 75 -5.42 -2.28 3.22
N ILE A 76 -6.68 -1.83 3.35
CA ILE A 76 -7.66 -2.44 4.26
C ILE A 76 -7.88 -3.91 3.90
N GLY A 77 -8.08 -4.23 2.62
CA GLY A 77 -8.23 -5.61 2.16
C GLY A 77 -7.03 -6.50 2.51
N LEU A 78 -5.81 -5.97 2.38
CA LEU A 78 -4.58 -6.68 2.78
C LEU A 78 -4.50 -6.89 4.29
N MET A 79 -4.88 -5.89 5.09
CA MET A 79 -4.92 -6.00 6.55
C MET A 79 -5.94 -7.05 7.01
N LEU A 80 -7.13 -7.06 6.42
CA LEU A 80 -8.16 -8.08 6.70
C LEU A 80 -7.69 -9.48 6.33
N SER A 81 -6.99 -9.63 5.19
CA SER A 81 -6.38 -10.91 4.79
C SER A 81 -5.32 -11.38 5.80
N GLY A 82 -4.54 -10.45 6.35
CA GLY A 82 -3.59 -10.72 7.43
C GLY A 82 -4.29 -11.20 8.70
N VAL A 83 -5.35 -10.51 9.13
CA VAL A 83 -6.15 -10.89 10.31
C VAL A 83 -6.78 -12.27 10.12
N TYR A 84 -7.36 -12.55 8.95
CA TYR A 84 -7.91 -13.86 8.63
C TYR A 84 -6.87 -14.98 8.73
N SER A 85 -5.64 -14.72 8.25
CA SER A 85 -4.52 -15.68 8.34
C SER A 85 -4.08 -15.95 9.78
N VAL A 86 -4.23 -14.98 10.68
CA VAL A 86 -3.97 -15.18 12.12
C VAL A 86 -5.09 -16.00 12.77
N ILE A 87 -6.35 -15.66 12.49
CA ILE A 87 -7.52 -16.36 13.05
C ILE A 87 -7.52 -17.85 12.67
N THR A 88 -7.09 -18.15 11.44
CA THR A 88 -6.98 -19.52 10.91
C THR A 88 -5.71 -20.25 11.35
N GLY A 89 -4.83 -19.59 12.14
CA GLY A 89 -3.60 -20.20 12.67
C GLY A 89 -2.47 -20.37 11.64
N LEU A 90 -2.59 -19.81 10.43
CA LEU A 90 -1.56 -19.86 9.39
C LEU A 90 -0.31 -19.05 9.78
N PHE A 91 -0.50 -17.92 10.46
CA PHE A 91 0.59 -17.06 10.92
C PHE A 91 0.42 -16.56 12.35
N ALA A 92 1.54 -16.31 13.03
CA ALA A 92 1.56 -15.60 14.30
C ALA A 92 1.29 -14.10 14.10
N VAL A 93 0.68 -13.45 15.09
CA VAL A 93 0.40 -12.00 15.10
C VAL A 93 1.67 -11.18 14.85
N SER A 94 2.80 -11.60 15.42
CA SER A 94 4.10 -10.95 15.25
C SER A 94 4.55 -10.88 13.78
N ARG A 95 4.08 -11.79 12.94
CA ARG A 95 4.44 -11.86 11.52
C ARG A 95 3.67 -10.85 10.66
N ILE A 96 2.42 -10.53 11.05
CA ILE A 96 1.61 -9.53 10.34
C ILE A 96 1.78 -8.11 10.90
N MET A 97 2.26 -7.99 12.14
CA MET A 97 2.37 -6.70 12.83
C MET A 97 3.13 -5.63 12.02
N PRO A 98 4.31 -5.90 11.42
CA PRO A 98 5.06 -4.88 10.69
C PRO A 98 4.30 -4.32 9.49
N THR A 99 3.63 -5.20 8.72
CA THR A 99 2.86 -4.79 7.53
C THR A 99 1.55 -4.11 7.93
N SER A 100 0.91 -4.53 9.02
CA SER A 100 -0.27 -3.85 9.55
C SER A 100 0.04 -2.44 10.07
N VAL A 101 1.18 -2.25 10.75
CA VAL A 101 1.62 -0.92 11.22
C VAL A 101 1.93 -0.02 10.04
N LEU A 102 2.68 -0.50 9.04
CA LEU A 102 2.96 0.24 7.82
C LEU A 102 1.65 0.62 7.09
N GLY A 103 0.73 -0.32 6.95
CA GLY A 103 -0.58 -0.09 6.35
C GLY A 103 -1.38 0.99 7.08
N ALA A 104 -1.43 0.93 8.41
CA ALA A 104 -2.13 1.95 9.21
C ALA A 104 -1.53 3.35 9.03
N VAL A 105 -0.20 3.47 9.02
CA VAL A 105 0.49 4.74 8.78
C VAL A 105 0.18 5.29 7.39
N LEU A 106 0.21 4.43 6.36
CA LEU A 106 -0.11 4.82 4.99
C LEU A 106 -1.58 5.24 4.84
N ILE A 107 -2.52 4.54 5.47
CA ILE A 107 -3.94 4.93 5.47
C ILE A 107 -4.11 6.34 6.04
N VAL A 108 -3.52 6.61 7.21
CA VAL A 108 -3.60 7.93 7.85
C VAL A 108 -3.02 9.00 6.94
N LEU A 109 -1.83 8.75 6.36
CA LEU A 109 -1.17 9.70 5.45
C LEU A 109 -1.99 9.97 4.19
N MET A 110 -2.55 8.93 3.57
CA MET A 110 -3.32 9.04 2.33
C MET A 110 -4.66 9.70 2.55
N LEU A 111 -5.38 9.37 3.63
CA LEU A 111 -6.64 10.03 3.99
C LEU A 111 -6.42 11.50 4.31
N PHE A 112 -5.40 11.81 5.13
CA PHE A 112 -5.06 13.19 5.47
C PHE A 112 -4.74 14.03 4.23
N SER A 113 -3.97 13.47 3.31
CA SER A 113 -3.60 14.15 2.06
C SER A 113 -4.79 14.32 1.12
N TYR A 114 -5.71 13.34 1.07
CA TYR A 114 -6.94 13.43 0.28
C TYR A 114 -7.86 14.54 0.80
N PHE A 115 -8.15 14.57 2.11
CA PHE A 115 -9.01 15.61 2.69
C PHE A 115 -8.39 17.01 2.62
N SER A 116 -7.07 17.11 2.84
CA SER A 116 -6.34 18.38 2.71
C SER A 116 -6.36 18.94 1.28
N ALA A 117 -6.35 18.06 0.28
CA ALA A 117 -6.49 18.45 -1.12
C ALA A 117 -7.95 18.69 -1.54
N ALA A 118 -8.93 18.03 -0.91
CA ALA A 118 -10.34 18.22 -1.20
C ALA A 118 -10.88 19.57 -0.67
N GLY A 119 -10.40 20.02 0.49
CA GLY A 119 -10.73 21.35 1.04
C GLY A 119 -10.11 22.52 0.24
N ALA A 120 -9.18 22.23 -0.67
CA ALA A 120 -8.54 23.22 -1.54
C ALA A 120 -9.40 23.63 -2.73
N ASP A 121 -10.13 22.67 -3.30
CA ASP A 121 -10.96 22.89 -4.50
C ASP A 121 -12.25 23.68 -4.21
N GLN A 122 -12.53 23.97 -2.93
CA GLN A 122 -13.73 24.70 -2.49
C GLN A 122 -13.48 26.19 -2.21
N ASN A 123 -12.24 26.68 -2.36
CA ASN A 123 -11.87 28.10 -2.25
C ASN A 123 -11.37 28.63 -3.60
#